data_AF-A0A925EHK4-F1
#
_entry.id   AF-A0A925EHK4-F1
#
_cell.length_a   1.000
_cell.length_b   1.000
_cell.length_c   1.000
_cell.angle_alpha   90.00
_cell.angle_beta   90.00
_cell.angle_gamma   90.00
#
_symmetry.space_group_name_H-M   'P 1'
#
loop_
_entity.id
_entity.type
_entity.pdbx_description
1 polymer ?
#
loop_
_entity_poly.entity_id
_entity_poly.type
_entity_poly.pdbx_seq_one_letter_code
_entity_poly.pdbx_strand_id
1 'polypeptide(L)'
;PFNEALLGAAEEYAIECAMLKVYGSEVLDFVVDEGVQIHGGNGFSAEYNISRAYRDSRINRIYEGTNEINRLLTLDMTLKRAMGGRLDLMGPAMAVQKELMSIPDFGGEEEAPFGKEQKLVANLKKAILMVSGAAVQKLMMKIDNEQEVLMNIADMAIETFHAESVLLRVMRIIEQQGEAAGQLHLDIMRTYLYDAADKVNKSGKDAVNAFADGDEQRMILMGLKRFTKAEPFNSKAARRRIADKMIAEGRYCF
;
A
#
# COMPACT_ATOMS: atom_id res chain seq x y z
N PRO A 1 -24.40 23.17 -10.94
CA PRO A 1 -23.15 23.99 -10.94
C PRO A 1 -22.18 23.69 -9.79
N PHE A 2 -22.61 23.69 -8.52
CA PHE A 2 -21.75 23.32 -7.37
C PHE A 2 -21.86 21.84 -7.00
N ASN A 3 -23.07 21.30 -6.87
CA ASN A 3 -23.29 19.89 -6.53
C ASN A 3 -22.73 18.93 -7.61
N GLU A 4 -22.84 19.30 -8.88
CA GLU A 4 -22.23 18.55 -9.99
C GLU A 4 -20.70 18.58 -9.94
N ALA A 5 -20.10 19.70 -9.53
CA ALA A 5 -18.65 19.80 -9.36
C ALA A 5 -18.16 18.96 -8.16
N LEU A 6 -18.91 18.94 -7.06
CA LEU A 6 -18.64 18.07 -5.91
C LEU A 6 -18.74 16.59 -6.27
N LEU A 7 -19.79 16.20 -6.99
CA LEU A 7 -19.97 14.81 -7.45
C LEU A 7 -18.88 14.41 -8.44
N GLY A 8 -18.53 15.27 -9.39
CA GLY A 8 -17.43 15.03 -10.32
C GLY A 8 -16.08 14.90 -9.63
N ALA A 9 -15.81 15.70 -8.59
CA ALA A 9 -14.60 15.57 -7.79
C ALA A 9 -14.58 14.27 -6.97
N ALA A 10 -15.71 13.87 -6.38
CA ALA A 10 -15.83 12.61 -5.65
C ALA A 10 -15.65 11.40 -6.59
N GLU A 11 -16.20 11.46 -7.80
CA GLU A 11 -16.03 10.43 -8.83
C GLU A 11 -14.57 10.32 -9.29
N GLU A 12 -13.87 11.46 -9.45
CA GLU A 12 -12.47 11.50 -9.87
C GLU A 12 -11.54 10.81 -8.86
N TYR A 13 -11.86 10.81 -7.56
CA TYR A 13 -11.05 10.17 -6.53
C TYR A 13 -11.69 8.91 -5.92
N ALA A 14 -12.63 8.30 -6.63
CA ALA A 14 -13.34 7.11 -6.12
C ALA A 14 -12.39 5.93 -5.83
N ILE A 15 -11.33 5.77 -6.61
CA ILE A 15 -10.31 4.71 -6.43
C ILE A 15 -9.57 4.92 -5.11
N GLU A 16 -9.09 6.13 -4.86
CA GLU A 16 -8.39 6.52 -3.63
C GLU A 16 -9.30 6.41 -2.41
N CYS A 17 -10.57 6.80 -2.53
CA CYS A 17 -11.57 6.62 -1.48
C CYS A 17 -11.74 5.14 -1.09
N ALA A 18 -11.84 4.24 -2.08
CA ALA A 18 -11.95 2.80 -1.82
C ALA A 18 -10.71 2.25 -1.11
N MET A 19 -9.51 2.64 -1.57
CA MET A 19 -8.24 2.25 -0.95
C MET A 19 -8.14 2.73 0.51
N LEU A 20 -8.49 4.00 0.76
CA LEU A 20 -8.46 4.62 2.10
C LEU A 20 -9.49 3.99 3.04
N LYS A 21 -10.68 3.65 2.53
CA LYS A 21 -11.72 2.98 3.30
C LYS A 21 -11.23 1.64 3.82
N VAL A 22 -10.66 0.82 2.95
CA VAL A 22 -10.11 -0.49 3.31
C VAL A 22 -8.98 -0.31 4.33
N TYR A 23 -7.97 0.47 3.97
CA TYR A 23 -6.77 0.63 4.78
C TYR A 23 -7.06 1.22 6.16
N GLY A 24 -7.83 2.31 6.23
CA GLY A 24 -8.16 2.98 7.48
C GLY A 24 -8.95 2.08 8.42
N SER A 25 -9.90 1.28 7.89
CA SER A 25 -10.66 0.34 8.71
C SER A 25 -9.79 -0.80 9.26
N GLU A 26 -8.82 -1.30 8.49
CA GLU A 26 -7.92 -2.40 8.91
C GLU A 26 -6.82 -1.92 9.85
N VAL A 27 -6.31 -0.69 9.66
CA VAL A 27 -5.40 -0.06 10.62
C VAL A 27 -6.10 0.17 11.95
N LEU A 28 -7.34 0.67 11.94
CA LEU A 28 -8.10 0.86 13.17
C LEU A 28 -8.32 -0.48 13.89
N ASP A 29 -8.70 -1.53 13.15
CA ASP A 29 -8.91 -2.89 13.66
C ASP A 29 -7.65 -3.39 14.39
N PHE A 30 -6.47 -3.28 13.75
CA PHE A 30 -5.19 -3.62 14.35
C PHE A 30 -4.89 -2.79 15.61
N VAL A 31 -5.08 -1.47 15.55
CA VAL A 31 -4.77 -0.57 16.67
C VAL A 31 -5.64 -0.87 17.90
N VAL A 32 -6.93 -1.13 17.71
CA VAL A 32 -7.81 -1.45 18.86
C VAL A 32 -7.59 -2.85 19.40
N ASP A 33 -7.23 -3.81 18.54
CA ASP A 33 -6.87 -5.17 18.95
C ASP A 33 -5.61 -5.18 19.83
N GLU A 34 -4.53 -4.56 19.36
CA GLU A 34 -3.31 -4.36 20.16
C GLU A 34 -3.59 -3.50 21.41
N GLY A 35 -4.51 -2.54 21.31
CA GLY A 35 -4.96 -1.75 22.45
C GLY A 35 -5.59 -2.61 23.55
N VAL A 36 -6.47 -3.55 23.19
CA VAL A 36 -7.02 -4.54 24.14
C VAL A 36 -5.90 -5.38 24.74
N GLN A 37 -4.98 -5.87 23.91
CA GLN A 37 -3.85 -6.69 24.33
C GLN A 37 -2.95 -5.97 25.36
N ILE A 38 -2.68 -4.67 25.15
CA ILE A 38 -1.91 -3.83 26.09
C ILE A 38 -2.62 -3.69 27.45
N HIS A 39 -3.95 -3.65 27.47
CA HIS A 39 -4.73 -3.58 28.72
C HIS A 39 -4.90 -4.96 29.40
N GLY A 40 -4.55 -6.07 28.75
CA GLY A 40 -4.72 -7.41 29.29
C GLY A 40 -6.19 -7.71 29.62
N GLY A 41 -6.45 -8.34 30.78
CA GLY A 41 -7.82 -8.66 31.22
C GLY A 41 -8.75 -7.44 31.34
N ASN A 42 -8.18 -6.27 31.66
CA ASN A 42 -8.95 -5.02 31.72
C ASN A 42 -9.46 -4.61 30.33
N GLY A 43 -8.76 -4.98 29.26
CA GLY A 43 -9.18 -4.70 27.89
C GLY A 43 -10.48 -5.41 27.50
N PHE A 44 -10.85 -6.49 28.20
CA PHE A 44 -12.12 -7.20 28.01
C PHE A 44 -13.26 -6.64 28.89
N SER A 45 -12.93 -5.89 29.95
CA SER A 45 -13.93 -5.30 30.84
C SER A 45 -14.71 -4.17 30.17
N ALA A 46 -16.02 -4.15 30.37
CA ALA A 46 -16.91 -3.08 29.88
C ALA A 46 -16.62 -1.70 30.53
N GLU A 47 -15.87 -1.68 31.62
CA GLU A 47 -15.45 -0.45 32.30
C GLU A 47 -14.35 0.31 31.57
N TYR A 48 -13.60 -0.37 30.69
CA TYR A 48 -12.52 0.24 29.91
C TYR A 48 -13.00 0.62 28.51
N ASN A 49 -12.71 1.86 28.09
CA ASN A 49 -13.10 2.39 26.78
C ASN A 49 -12.58 1.54 25.61
N ILE A 50 -11.45 0.85 25.78
CA ILE A 50 -10.86 0.02 24.74
C ILE A 50 -11.73 -1.18 24.36
N SER A 51 -12.47 -1.77 25.31
CA SER A 51 -13.44 -2.85 25.04
C SER A 51 -14.57 -2.37 24.13
N ARG A 52 -15.04 -1.13 24.33
CA ARG A 52 -16.03 -0.50 23.45
C ARG A 52 -15.42 -0.21 22.07
N ALA A 53 -14.26 0.43 22.02
CA ALA A 53 -13.60 0.76 20.76
C ALA A 53 -13.33 -0.48 19.89
N TYR A 54 -12.94 -1.60 20.50
CA TYR A 54 -12.75 -2.89 19.82
C TYR A 54 -14.02 -3.42 19.17
N ARG A 55 -15.17 -3.34 19.86
CA ARG A 55 -16.45 -3.77 19.28
C ARG A 55 -16.92 -2.82 18.19
N ASP A 56 -16.75 -1.51 18.42
CA ASP A 56 -17.19 -0.47 17.49
C ASP A 56 -16.37 -0.46 16.20
N SER A 57 -15.10 -0.88 16.22
CA SER A 57 -14.25 -0.92 15.02
C SER A 57 -14.78 -1.91 13.97
N ARG A 58 -15.41 -3.01 14.40
CA ARG A 58 -15.71 -4.16 13.53
C ARG A 58 -16.62 -3.81 12.36
N ILE A 59 -17.56 -2.88 12.56
CA ILE A 59 -18.54 -2.49 11.54
C ILE A 59 -17.90 -1.71 10.38
N ASN A 60 -16.76 -1.05 10.61
CA ASN A 60 -16.08 -0.23 9.59
C ASN A 60 -15.60 -1.06 8.39
N ARG A 61 -15.33 -2.35 8.60
CA ARG A 61 -14.95 -3.29 7.54
C ARG A 61 -16.15 -3.78 6.70
N ILE A 62 -17.38 -3.41 7.09
CA ILE A 62 -18.64 -3.91 6.50
C ILE A 62 -19.46 -2.80 5.85
N TYR A 63 -19.69 -1.67 6.54
CA TYR A 63 -20.44 -0.54 5.99
C TYR A 63 -19.62 0.27 4.97
N GLU A 64 -20.32 1.09 4.17
CA GLU A 64 -19.76 1.79 3.00
C GLU A 64 -19.14 0.83 1.96
N GLY A 65 -19.81 -0.31 1.78
CA GLY A 65 -19.31 -1.47 1.04
C GLY A 65 -18.31 -2.26 1.87
N THR A 66 -18.44 -3.60 1.88
CA THR A 66 -17.47 -4.47 2.56
C THR A 66 -16.06 -4.24 2.00
N ASN A 67 -15.02 -4.52 2.78
CA ASN A 67 -13.64 -4.31 2.29
C ASN A 67 -13.33 -5.12 1.03
N GLU A 68 -13.91 -6.32 0.89
CA GLU A 68 -13.76 -7.17 -0.29
C GLU A 68 -14.31 -6.47 -1.55
N ILE A 69 -15.50 -5.87 -1.46
CA ILE A 69 -16.11 -5.09 -2.53
C ILE A 69 -15.27 -3.85 -2.86
N ASN A 70 -14.76 -3.13 -1.86
CA ASN A 70 -13.90 -1.97 -2.10
C ASN A 70 -12.58 -2.35 -2.79
N ARG A 71 -11.99 -3.51 -2.44
CA ARG A 71 -10.82 -4.06 -3.14
C ARG A 71 -11.12 -4.34 -4.62
N LEU A 72 -12.24 -5.00 -4.91
CA LEU A 72 -12.65 -5.27 -6.30
C LEU A 72 -12.94 -3.98 -7.08
N LEU A 73 -13.63 -3.02 -6.47
CA LEU A 73 -13.95 -1.73 -7.08
C LEU A 73 -12.69 -0.92 -7.42
N THR A 74 -11.65 -0.99 -6.58
CA THR A 74 -10.37 -0.32 -6.83
C THR A 74 -9.81 -0.69 -8.21
N LEU A 75 -9.88 -1.97 -8.57
CA LEU A 75 -9.35 -2.50 -9.83
C LEU A 75 -10.31 -2.26 -10.99
N ASP A 76 -11.60 -2.53 -10.79
CA ASP A 76 -12.64 -2.31 -11.80
C ASP A 76 -12.68 -0.85 -12.28
N MET A 77 -12.66 0.10 -11.35
CA MET A 77 -12.63 1.53 -11.68
C MET A 77 -11.34 1.93 -12.40
N THR A 78 -10.19 1.37 -11.99
CA THR A 78 -8.90 1.63 -12.64
C THR A 78 -8.90 1.14 -14.09
N LEU A 79 -9.39 -0.08 -14.34
CA LEU A 79 -9.49 -0.66 -15.68
C LEU A 79 -10.49 0.10 -16.56
N LYS A 80 -11.65 0.49 -16.02
CA LYS A 80 -12.63 1.32 -16.74
C LYS A 80 -12.05 2.66 -17.19
N ARG A 81 -11.27 3.32 -16.32
CA ARG A 81 -10.58 4.57 -16.70
C ARG A 81 -9.54 4.36 -17.79
N ALA A 82 -8.83 3.22 -17.75
CA ALA A 82 -7.86 2.89 -18.77
C ALA A 82 -8.52 2.59 -20.13
N MET A 83 -9.57 1.77 -20.14
CA MET A 83 -10.35 1.47 -21.35
C MET A 83 -11.04 2.72 -21.92
N GLY A 84 -11.46 3.64 -21.05
CA GLY A 84 -12.04 4.93 -21.43
C GLY A 84 -11.01 5.99 -21.86
N GLY A 85 -9.72 5.66 -21.88
CA GLY A 85 -8.65 6.58 -22.29
C GLY A 85 -8.36 7.72 -21.30
N ARG A 86 -8.91 7.65 -20.08
CA ARG A 86 -8.64 8.63 -19.01
C ARG A 86 -7.35 8.34 -18.24
N LEU A 87 -6.82 7.12 -18.36
CA LEU A 87 -5.60 6.68 -17.69
C LEU A 87 -4.76 5.81 -18.65
N ASP A 88 -3.50 6.16 -18.89
CA ASP A 88 -2.60 5.30 -19.67
C ASP A 88 -1.96 4.24 -18.76
N LEU A 89 -2.44 3.00 -18.87
CA LEU A 89 -1.82 1.84 -18.22
C LEU A 89 -0.93 1.03 -19.18
N MET A 90 -1.20 1.10 -20.49
CA MET A 90 -0.55 0.26 -21.48
C MET A 90 0.88 0.73 -21.75
N GLY A 91 1.09 2.03 -21.91
CA GLY A 91 2.43 2.61 -22.10
C GLY A 91 3.40 2.25 -20.97
N PRO A 92 3.05 2.56 -19.71
CA PRO A 92 3.85 2.18 -18.55
C PRO A 92 4.05 0.66 -18.41
N ALA A 93 3.03 -0.16 -18.63
CA ALA A 93 3.16 -1.62 -18.56
C ALA A 93 4.13 -2.18 -19.61
N MET A 94 4.07 -1.69 -20.85
CA MET A 94 5.03 -2.06 -21.91
C MET A 94 6.47 -1.64 -21.56
N ALA A 95 6.64 -0.45 -20.96
CA ALA A 95 7.95 0.01 -20.50
C ALA A 95 8.54 -0.91 -19.43
N VAL A 96 7.72 -1.35 -18.46
CA VAL A 96 8.13 -2.32 -17.43
C VAL A 96 8.50 -3.66 -18.04
N GLN A 97 7.72 -4.16 -19.00
CA GLN A 97 8.03 -5.41 -19.69
C GLN A 97 9.37 -5.34 -20.43
N LYS A 98 9.66 -4.22 -21.09
CA LYS A 98 10.95 -3.99 -21.75
C LYS A 98 12.11 -3.93 -20.75
N GLU A 99 11.91 -3.30 -19.60
CA GLU A 99 12.91 -3.25 -18.53
C GLU A 99 13.26 -4.65 -18.00
N LEU A 100 12.28 -5.55 -17.88
CA LEU A 100 12.51 -6.93 -17.42
C LEU A 100 13.32 -7.77 -18.41
N MET A 101 13.17 -7.51 -19.71
CA MET A 101 13.96 -8.17 -20.76
C MET A 101 15.36 -7.57 -20.92
N SER A 102 15.62 -6.40 -20.32
CA SER A 102 16.93 -5.75 -20.35
C SER A 102 17.80 -6.22 -19.19
N ILE A 103 19.13 -6.11 -19.37
CA ILE A 103 20.08 -6.38 -18.29
C ILE A 103 19.77 -5.41 -17.14
N PRO A 104 19.57 -5.90 -15.90
CA PRO A 104 19.33 -5.03 -14.77
C PRO A 104 20.46 -4.02 -14.62
N ASP A 105 20.10 -2.73 -14.60
CA ASP A 105 21.05 -1.70 -14.22
C ASP A 105 21.25 -1.75 -12.70
N PHE A 106 22.49 -2.06 -12.30
CA PHE A 106 22.93 -2.05 -10.91
C PHE A 106 23.60 -0.72 -10.54
N GLY A 107 23.66 0.24 -11.45
CA GLY A 107 24.36 1.51 -11.33
C GLY A 107 23.53 2.64 -10.70
N GLY A 108 24.24 3.51 -9.97
CA GLY A 108 23.73 4.74 -9.38
C GLY A 108 23.33 4.59 -7.91
N GLU A 109 24.24 4.93 -6.99
CA GLU A 109 23.79 5.41 -5.69
C GLU A 109 22.98 6.68 -5.96
N GLU A 110 21.70 6.66 -5.59
CA GLU A 110 20.90 7.87 -5.62
C GLU A 110 21.37 8.75 -4.47
N GLU A 111 22.38 9.57 -4.75
CA GLU A 111 22.96 10.55 -3.82
C GLU A 111 21.95 11.64 -3.43
N ALA A 112 20.86 11.78 -4.18
CA ALA A 112 19.78 12.70 -3.85
C ALA A 112 19.06 12.28 -2.56
N PRO A 113 18.69 13.24 -1.68
CA PRO A 113 17.85 12.97 -0.52
C PRO A 113 16.58 12.20 -0.92
N PHE A 114 16.25 11.16 -0.17
CA PHE A 114 15.11 10.25 -0.43
C PHE A 114 15.15 9.46 -1.74
N GLY A 115 16.26 9.47 -2.48
CA GLY A 115 16.36 8.78 -3.76
C GLY A 115 15.96 7.30 -3.64
N LYS A 116 16.57 6.60 -2.67
CA LYS A 116 16.30 5.17 -2.43
C LYS A 116 14.84 4.89 -2.11
N GLU A 117 14.21 5.72 -1.28
CA GLU A 117 12.80 5.61 -0.92
C GLU A 117 11.88 5.90 -2.11
N GLN A 118 12.18 6.91 -2.93
CA GLN A 118 11.46 7.21 -4.16
C GLN A 118 11.57 6.08 -5.18
N LYS A 119 12.77 5.54 -5.36
CA LYS A 119 13.02 4.38 -6.23
C LYS A 119 12.24 3.15 -5.77
N LEU A 120 12.19 2.89 -4.47
CA LEU A 120 11.41 1.79 -3.92
C LEU A 120 9.93 1.96 -4.29
N VAL A 121 9.32 3.11 -4.00
CA VAL A 121 7.91 3.39 -4.35
C VAL A 121 7.68 3.27 -5.86
N ALA A 122 8.57 3.81 -6.69
CA ALA A 122 8.49 3.68 -8.14
C ALA A 122 8.53 2.21 -8.57
N ASN A 123 9.39 1.40 -7.96
CA ASN A 123 9.46 -0.03 -8.24
C ASN A 123 8.21 -0.79 -7.75
N LEU A 124 7.62 -0.44 -6.61
CA LEU A 124 6.34 -1.03 -6.18
C LEU A 124 5.23 -0.78 -7.21
N LYS A 125 5.19 0.42 -7.82
CA LYS A 125 4.29 0.72 -8.95
C LYS A 125 4.59 -0.14 -10.18
N LYS A 126 5.87 -0.36 -10.51
CA LYS A 126 6.25 -1.28 -11.59
C LYS A 126 5.81 -2.72 -11.29
N ALA A 127 5.91 -3.18 -10.05
CA ALA A 127 5.44 -4.50 -9.64
C ALA A 127 3.93 -4.64 -9.85
N ILE A 128 3.13 -3.63 -9.48
CA ILE A 128 1.68 -3.61 -9.73
C ILE A 128 1.40 -3.69 -11.24
N LEU A 129 2.04 -2.84 -12.05
CA LEU A 129 1.83 -2.82 -13.50
C LEU A 129 2.18 -4.16 -14.16
N MET A 130 3.30 -4.76 -13.74
CA MET A 130 3.75 -6.06 -14.25
C MET A 130 2.77 -7.18 -13.88
N VAL A 131 2.37 -7.29 -12.61
CA VAL A 131 1.45 -8.34 -12.15
C VAL A 131 0.07 -8.15 -12.77
N SER A 132 -0.46 -6.92 -12.78
CA SER A 132 -1.77 -6.61 -13.36
C SER A 132 -1.79 -6.83 -14.86
N GLY A 133 -0.75 -6.39 -15.58
CA GLY A 133 -0.64 -6.57 -17.03
C GLY A 133 -0.58 -8.05 -17.40
N ALA A 134 0.21 -8.85 -16.68
CA ALA A 134 0.27 -10.30 -16.89
C ALA A 134 -1.06 -10.98 -16.56
N ALA A 135 -1.73 -10.60 -15.46
CA ALA A 135 -3.04 -11.13 -15.09
C ALA A 135 -4.10 -10.84 -16.16
N VAL A 136 -4.15 -9.60 -16.66
CA VAL A 136 -5.06 -9.21 -17.76
C VAL A 136 -4.77 -10.00 -19.03
N GLN A 137 -3.51 -10.17 -19.42
CA GLN A 137 -3.12 -10.93 -20.60
C GLN A 137 -3.45 -12.42 -20.49
N LYS A 138 -3.31 -13.01 -19.30
CA LYS A 138 -3.52 -14.45 -19.07
C LYS A 138 -4.99 -14.80 -18.88
N LEU A 139 -5.70 -14.02 -18.06
CA LEU A 139 -7.07 -14.29 -17.64
C LEU A 139 -8.09 -13.69 -18.61
N MET A 140 -7.73 -12.61 -19.31
CA MET A 140 -8.56 -11.96 -20.34
C MET A 140 -9.98 -11.69 -19.80
N MET A 141 -11.01 -12.08 -20.56
CA MET A 141 -12.43 -11.90 -20.21
C MET A 141 -12.87 -12.67 -18.94
N LYS A 142 -12.02 -13.53 -18.36
CA LYS A 142 -12.34 -14.27 -17.14
C LYS A 142 -11.86 -13.57 -15.87
N ILE A 143 -11.08 -12.50 -15.98
CA ILE A 143 -10.45 -11.84 -14.83
C ILE A 143 -11.46 -11.42 -13.76
N ASP A 144 -12.67 -11.03 -14.15
CA ASP A 144 -13.74 -10.62 -13.22
C ASP A 144 -14.20 -11.75 -12.28
N ASN A 145 -13.97 -13.01 -12.66
CA ASN A 145 -14.28 -14.18 -11.82
C ASN A 145 -13.13 -14.56 -10.88
N GLU A 146 -11.93 -14.04 -11.12
CA GLU A 146 -10.71 -14.36 -10.37
C GLU A 146 -10.51 -13.34 -9.23
N GLN A 147 -11.49 -13.29 -8.33
CA GLN A 147 -11.55 -12.27 -7.27
C GLN A 147 -10.32 -12.30 -6.37
N GLU A 148 -9.76 -13.47 -6.09
CA GLU A 148 -8.55 -13.65 -5.28
C GLU A 148 -7.34 -12.98 -5.93
N VAL A 149 -7.22 -13.07 -7.26
CA VAL A 149 -6.15 -12.38 -8.01
C VAL A 149 -6.37 -10.88 -7.94
N LEU A 150 -7.60 -10.42 -8.18
CA LEU A 150 -7.95 -8.99 -8.15
C LEU A 150 -7.71 -8.37 -6.77
N MET A 151 -8.11 -9.05 -5.70
CA MET A 151 -7.91 -8.58 -4.33
C MET A 151 -6.43 -8.50 -3.95
N ASN A 152 -5.61 -9.48 -4.36
CA ASN A 152 -4.17 -9.41 -4.15
C ASN A 152 -3.54 -8.20 -4.86
N ILE A 153 -3.94 -7.90 -6.09
CA ILE A 153 -3.47 -6.70 -6.81
C ILE A 153 -3.98 -5.43 -6.13
N ALA A 154 -5.21 -5.43 -5.61
CA ALA A 154 -5.76 -4.33 -4.83
C ALA A 154 -4.92 -4.05 -3.58
N ASP A 155 -4.54 -5.08 -2.85
CA ASP A 155 -3.68 -4.94 -1.67
C ASP A 155 -2.29 -4.39 -2.04
N MET A 156 -1.71 -4.82 -3.17
CA MET A 156 -0.47 -4.22 -3.67
C MET A 156 -0.63 -2.70 -3.91
N ALA A 157 -1.74 -2.29 -4.54
CA ALA A 157 -2.04 -0.90 -4.85
C ALA A 157 -2.30 -0.07 -3.59
N ILE A 158 -3.09 -0.60 -2.64
CA ILE A 158 -3.39 0.03 -1.35
C ILE A 158 -2.10 0.29 -0.57
N GLU A 159 -1.24 -0.73 -0.41
CA GLU A 159 0.01 -0.58 0.33
C GLU A 159 0.96 0.42 -0.34
N THR A 160 1.04 0.39 -1.68
CA THR A 160 1.88 1.33 -2.45
C THR A 160 1.38 2.77 -2.34
N PHE A 161 0.08 2.99 -2.39
CA PHE A 161 -0.53 4.32 -2.24
C PHE A 161 -0.21 4.95 -0.88
N HIS A 162 -0.30 4.16 0.19
CA HIS A 162 0.05 4.60 1.54
C HIS A 162 1.56 4.82 1.70
N ALA A 163 2.39 3.94 1.11
CA ALA A 163 3.84 4.09 1.13
C ALA A 163 4.30 5.40 0.47
N GLU A 164 3.73 5.72 -0.70
CA GLU A 164 3.98 6.99 -1.37
C GLU A 164 3.48 8.19 -0.55
N SER A 165 2.27 8.10 -0.01
CA SER A 165 1.68 9.17 0.81
C SER A 165 2.55 9.50 2.03
N VAL A 166 3.06 8.49 2.72
CA VAL A 166 3.96 8.66 3.87
C VAL A 166 5.29 9.28 3.42
N LEU A 167 5.89 8.78 2.34
CA LEU A 167 7.13 9.33 1.79
C LEU A 167 7.00 10.82 1.47
N LEU A 168 5.98 11.19 0.69
CA LEU A 168 5.75 12.58 0.27
C LEU A 168 5.47 13.50 1.47
N ARG A 169 4.70 13.02 2.47
CA ARG A 169 4.46 13.77 3.71
C ARG A 169 5.76 14.03 4.47
N VAL A 170 6.61 13.01 4.63
CA VAL A 170 7.86 13.14 5.37
C VAL A 170 8.87 13.99 4.63
N MET A 171 8.98 13.87 3.30
CA MET A 171 9.79 14.78 2.49
C MET A 171 9.43 16.25 2.75
N ARG A 172 8.12 16.56 2.75
CA ARG A 172 7.64 17.93 3.03
C ARG A 172 7.94 18.38 4.46
N ILE A 173 7.80 17.52 5.45
CA ILE A 173 8.15 17.84 6.86
C ILE A 173 9.64 18.16 6.96
N ILE A 174 10.49 17.36 6.32
CA ILE A 174 11.95 17.50 6.36
C ILE A 174 12.40 18.76 5.61
N GLU A 175 11.76 19.09 4.49
CA GLU A 175 11.98 20.35 3.77
C GLU A 175 11.64 21.57 4.64
N GLN A 176 10.57 21.49 5.44
CA GLN A 176 10.09 22.60 6.27
C GLN A 176 10.83 22.75 7.61
N GLN A 177 11.22 21.64 8.23
CA GLN A 177 11.72 21.60 9.62
C GLN A 177 13.20 21.19 9.73
N GLY A 178 13.78 20.68 8.65
CA GLY A 178 15.11 20.10 8.63
C GLY A 178 15.17 18.67 9.15
N GLU A 179 16.23 17.95 8.78
CA GLU A 179 16.38 16.52 9.05
C GLU A 179 16.42 16.20 10.55
N ALA A 180 17.15 17.00 11.33
CA ALA A 180 17.29 16.78 12.77
C ALA A 180 15.95 16.84 13.52
N ALA A 181 15.06 17.75 13.14
CA ALA A 181 13.72 17.88 13.73
C ALA A 181 12.76 16.79 13.24
N GLY A 182 12.94 16.31 12.01
CA GLY A 182 12.09 15.28 11.40
C GLY A 182 12.58 13.83 11.56
N GLN A 183 13.60 13.56 12.39
CA GLN A 183 14.21 12.24 12.53
C GLN A 183 13.20 11.13 12.87
N LEU A 184 12.21 11.41 13.73
CA LEU A 184 11.17 10.42 14.06
C LEU A 184 10.19 10.18 12.91
N HIS A 185 9.94 11.19 12.08
CA HIS A 185 9.15 11.00 10.85
C HIS A 185 9.89 10.14 9.84
N LEU A 186 11.22 10.28 9.73
CA LEU A 186 12.06 9.38 8.93
C LEU A 186 12.00 7.94 9.45
N ASP A 187 12.06 7.74 10.76
CA ASP A 187 11.93 6.42 11.37
C ASP A 187 10.58 5.77 11.06
N ILE A 188 9.47 6.53 11.13
CA ILE A 188 8.12 6.06 10.78
C ILE A 188 8.07 5.66 9.31
N MET A 189 8.50 6.56 8.41
CA MET A 189 8.48 6.35 6.97
C MET A 189 9.30 5.13 6.55
N ARG A 190 10.54 5.00 7.05
CA ARG A 190 11.43 3.88 6.69
C ARG A 190 10.92 2.55 7.26
N THR A 191 10.35 2.55 8.47
CA THR A 191 9.70 1.35 9.02
C THR A 191 8.52 0.94 8.13
N TYR A 192 7.70 1.90 7.73
CA TYR A 192 6.53 1.63 6.89
C TYR A 192 6.92 1.09 5.51
N LEU A 193 7.82 1.78 4.81
CA LEU A 193 8.31 1.39 3.48
C LEU A 193 8.93 -0.02 3.48
N TYR A 194 9.70 -0.34 4.52
CA TYR A 194 10.31 -1.65 4.69
C TYR A 194 9.26 -2.75 4.78
N ASP A 195 8.26 -2.61 5.66
CA ASP A 195 7.19 -3.60 5.81
C ASP A 195 6.28 -3.66 4.56
N ALA A 196 5.97 -2.51 3.96
CA ALA A 196 5.11 -2.40 2.78
C ALA A 196 5.70 -3.14 1.58
N ALA A 197 7.01 -3.07 1.38
CA ALA A 197 7.67 -3.80 0.30
C ALA A 197 7.47 -5.33 0.42
N ASP A 198 7.55 -5.87 1.63
CA ASP A 198 7.31 -7.29 1.90
C ASP A 198 5.86 -7.68 1.69
N LYS A 199 4.90 -6.82 2.10
CA LYS A 199 3.47 -7.06 1.86
C LYS A 199 3.13 -7.05 0.37
N VAL A 200 3.61 -6.06 -0.38
CA VAL A 200 3.42 -5.99 -1.85
C VAL A 200 4.02 -7.23 -2.53
N ASN A 201 5.20 -7.68 -2.10
CA ASN A 201 5.82 -8.91 -2.59
C ASN A 201 4.95 -10.14 -2.31
N LYS A 202 4.39 -10.24 -1.10
CA LYS A 202 3.54 -11.38 -0.70
C LYS A 202 2.26 -11.42 -1.55
N SER A 203 1.50 -10.33 -1.61
CA SER A 203 0.27 -10.26 -2.40
C SER A 203 0.56 -10.49 -3.89
N GLY A 204 1.63 -9.89 -4.43
CA GLY A 204 2.03 -10.10 -5.83
C GLY A 204 2.42 -11.56 -6.12
N LYS A 205 3.11 -12.23 -5.20
CA LYS A 205 3.45 -13.66 -5.35
C LYS A 205 2.22 -14.52 -5.36
N ASP A 206 1.28 -14.27 -4.45
CA ASP A 206 0.04 -15.04 -4.36
C ASP A 206 -0.81 -14.86 -5.62
N ALA A 207 -0.91 -13.63 -6.15
CA ALA A 207 -1.54 -13.37 -7.44
C ALA A 207 -0.88 -14.14 -8.58
N VAL A 208 0.44 -13.99 -8.75
CA VAL A 208 1.19 -14.62 -9.85
C VAL A 208 1.11 -16.14 -9.80
N ASN A 209 1.16 -16.72 -8.60
CA ASN A 209 1.04 -18.17 -8.42
C ASN A 209 -0.35 -18.71 -8.72
N ALA A 210 -1.38 -17.86 -8.72
CA ALA A 210 -2.74 -18.26 -9.03
C ALA A 210 -3.02 -18.31 -10.54
N PHE A 211 -2.37 -17.46 -11.35
CA PHE A 211 -2.65 -17.38 -12.80
C PHE A 211 -1.52 -17.83 -13.73
N ALA A 212 -0.27 -17.89 -13.27
CA ALA A 212 0.88 -18.22 -14.11
C ALA A 212 1.63 -19.47 -13.62
N ASP A 213 2.23 -20.16 -14.57
CA ASP A 213 2.94 -21.43 -14.40
C ASP A 213 4.21 -21.49 -15.27
N GLY A 214 5.11 -22.42 -14.97
CA GLY A 214 6.32 -22.67 -15.76
C GLY A 214 7.31 -21.50 -15.81
N ASP A 215 7.90 -21.25 -16.98
CA ASP A 215 8.95 -20.24 -17.16
C ASP A 215 8.41 -18.80 -17.10
N GLU A 216 7.18 -18.58 -17.56
CA GLU A 216 6.47 -17.30 -17.45
C GLU A 216 6.35 -16.89 -15.98
N GLN A 217 5.85 -17.80 -15.13
CA GLN A 217 5.73 -17.56 -13.69
C GLN A 217 7.08 -17.21 -13.06
N ARG A 218 8.13 -18.00 -13.34
CA ARG A 218 9.47 -17.76 -12.80
C ARG A 218 10.00 -16.38 -13.17
N MET A 219 9.79 -15.96 -14.42
CA MET A 219 10.20 -14.64 -14.90
C MET A 219 9.49 -13.52 -14.14
N ILE A 220 8.16 -13.60 -14.00
CA ILE A 220 7.36 -12.59 -13.28
C ILE A 220 7.76 -12.54 -11.80
N LEU A 221 7.93 -13.70 -11.15
CA LEU A 221 8.35 -13.78 -9.75
C LEU A 221 9.75 -13.20 -9.51
N MET A 222 10.67 -13.37 -10.46
CA MET A 222 11.99 -12.73 -10.41
C MET A 222 11.89 -11.20 -10.52
N GLY A 223 11.07 -10.70 -11.46
CA GLY A 223 10.78 -9.27 -11.60
C GLY A 223 10.17 -8.68 -10.33
N LEU A 224 9.17 -9.38 -9.77
CA LEU A 224 8.50 -8.99 -8.53
C LEU A 224 9.51 -8.88 -7.38
N LYS A 225 10.32 -9.91 -7.17
CA LYS A 225 11.37 -9.91 -6.14
C LYS A 225 12.37 -8.76 -6.31
N ARG A 226 12.71 -8.40 -7.55
CA ARG A 226 13.60 -7.27 -7.86
C ARG A 226 12.93 -5.94 -7.48
N PHE A 227 11.68 -5.75 -7.87
CA PHE A 227 10.97 -4.49 -7.68
C PHE A 227 10.54 -4.24 -6.22
N THR A 228 10.30 -5.30 -5.46
CA THR A 228 9.90 -5.18 -4.04
C THR A 228 11.09 -5.32 -3.09
N LYS A 229 12.33 -5.17 -3.57
CA LYS A 229 13.51 -5.27 -2.71
C LYS A 229 13.72 -3.97 -1.94
N ALA A 230 13.36 -3.97 -0.66
CA ALA A 230 13.74 -2.91 0.26
C ALA A 230 15.18 -3.13 0.78
N GLU A 231 15.86 -2.02 1.11
CA GLU A 231 17.16 -2.07 1.78
C GLU A 231 17.01 -2.59 3.23
N PRO A 232 18.00 -3.32 3.77
CA PRO A 232 17.97 -3.76 5.15
C PRO A 232 17.78 -2.58 6.11
N PHE A 233 16.79 -2.68 6.99
CA PHE A 233 16.45 -1.63 7.94
C PHE A 233 16.24 -2.19 9.35
N ASN A 234 16.86 -1.58 10.36
CA ASN A 234 16.68 -1.98 11.76
C ASN A 234 15.38 -1.40 12.33
N SER A 235 14.27 -2.00 11.92
CA SER A 235 12.92 -1.59 12.34
C SER A 235 12.71 -1.69 13.85
N LYS A 236 13.38 -2.62 14.55
CA LYS A 236 13.34 -2.70 16.03
C LYS A 236 13.81 -1.40 16.68
N ALA A 237 14.98 -0.88 16.28
CA ALA A 237 15.54 0.32 16.88
C ALA A 237 14.70 1.56 16.56
N ALA A 238 14.20 1.66 15.32
CA ALA A 238 13.29 2.74 14.91
C ALA A 238 11.98 2.73 15.70
N ARG A 239 11.30 1.56 15.78
CA ARG A 239 10.05 1.41 16.54
C ARG A 239 10.23 1.76 18.02
N ARG A 240 11.38 1.45 18.64
CA ARG A 240 11.68 1.87 20.03
C ARG A 240 11.75 3.39 20.17
N ARG A 241 12.48 4.10 19.30
CA ARG A 241 12.54 5.58 19.35
C ARG A 241 11.17 6.23 19.16
N ILE A 242 10.35 5.69 18.24
CA ILE A 242 8.97 6.14 18.02
C ILE A 242 8.14 5.91 19.28
N ALA A 243 8.19 4.72 19.86
CA ALA A 243 7.46 4.37 21.06
C ALA A 243 7.87 5.22 22.27
N ASP A 244 9.17 5.42 22.49
CA ASP A 244 9.69 6.24 23.60
C ASP A 244 9.12 7.67 23.54
N LYS A 245 9.01 8.25 22.34
CA LYS A 245 8.38 9.57 22.16
C LYS A 245 6.87 9.54 22.47
N MET A 246 6.14 8.56 21.96
CA MET A 246 4.69 8.47 22.20
C MET A 246 4.36 8.19 23.67
N ILE A 247 5.18 7.39 24.36
CA ILE A 247 5.05 7.10 25.79
C ILE A 247 5.31 8.39 26.59
N ALA A 248 6.35 9.14 26.26
CA ALA A 248 6.66 10.41 26.94
C ALA A 248 5.54 11.45 26.78
N GLU A 249 4.86 11.48 25.62
CA GLU A 249 3.75 12.40 25.35
C GLU A 249 2.38 11.88 25.81
N GLY A 250 2.24 10.58 26.06
CA GLY A 250 0.97 9.93 26.43
C GLY A 250 -0.11 9.97 25.34
N ARG A 251 0.26 10.24 24.08
CA ARG A 251 -0.66 10.37 22.93
C ARG A 251 0.07 10.17 21.61
N TYR A 252 -0.69 10.07 20.51
CA TYR A 252 -0.12 10.23 19.16
C TYR A 252 0.30 11.71 18.95
N CYS A 253 1.56 11.93 18.56
CA CYS A 253 2.19 13.25 18.54
C CYS A 253 2.90 13.60 17.21
N PHE A 254 2.52 12.95 16.11
CA PHE A 254 3.13 13.11 14.78
C PHE A 254 2.14 13.67 13.72
#